data_AF-A0A6G8DH71-F1
#
_entry.id   AF-A0A6G8DH71-F1
#
_cell.length_a   1.000
_cell.length_b   1.000
_cell.length_c   1.000
_cell.angle_alpha   90.00
_cell.angle_beta   90.00
_cell.angle_gamma   90.00
#
_symmetry.space_group_name_H-M   'P 1'
#
loop_
_entity.id
_entity.type
_entity.pdbx_description
1 polymer ?
#
loop_
_entity_poly.entity_id
_entity_poly.type
_entity_poly.pdbx_seq_one_letter_code
_entity_poly.pdbx_strand_id
1 'polypeptide(L)'
;MTDLNQKTTIRILTTGGTIEKSYCESDGTLKNRASIIRDGLISSLRLPYTHLELESVLNKDSLEMDDSDRDQICAAIARTAEKGDPIVILHGTDTMSVTADYCHAKMGTPKVPVVFTGAMKPMGFIDSDARQNVTEALLAARLVQPGFYIAFHNRVFPIPGARKNLEAGTFEAV
;
A
#
# COMPACT_ATOMS: atom_id res chain seq x y z
N MET A 1 18.18 5.96 19.97
CA MET A 1 17.74 6.94 18.95
C MET A 1 18.01 6.31 17.60
N THR A 2 16.98 6.07 16.77
CA THR A 2 17.15 5.48 15.44
C THR A 2 17.90 6.47 14.55
N ASP A 3 18.99 6.03 13.90
CA ASP A 3 19.72 6.87 12.95
C ASP A 3 18.86 7.08 11.69
N LEU A 4 18.37 8.31 11.51
CA LEU A 4 17.50 8.68 10.38
C LEU A 4 18.27 8.81 9.06
N ASN A 5 19.61 8.85 9.10
CA ASN A 5 20.45 8.92 7.92
C ASN A 5 20.82 7.53 7.37
N GLN A 6 20.43 6.45 8.06
CA GLN A 6 20.63 5.10 7.57
C GLN A 6 19.76 4.85 6.35
N LYS A 7 20.40 4.41 5.25
CA LYS A 7 19.69 3.96 4.05
C LYS A 7 18.82 2.77 4.41
N THR A 8 17.53 2.87 4.10
CA THR A 8 16.54 1.82 4.39
C THR A 8 15.88 1.40 3.08
N THR A 9 15.63 0.10 2.91
CA THR A 9 14.79 -0.40 1.82
C THR A 9 13.36 -0.52 2.32
N ILE A 10 12.40 0.00 1.56
CA ILE A 10 10.97 -0.25 1.78
C ILE A 10 10.48 -1.10 0.61
N ARG A 11 9.81 -2.21 0.92
CA ARG A 11 9.13 -3.03 -0.10
C ARG A 11 7.72 -2.52 -0.33
N ILE A 12 7.41 -2.23 -1.58
CA ILE A 12 6.08 -1.89 -2.03
C ILE A 12 5.48 -3.13 -2.68
N LEU A 13 4.46 -3.69 -2.06
CA LEU A 13 3.69 -4.80 -2.59
C LEU A 13 2.44 -4.25 -3.26
N THR A 14 2.19 -4.61 -4.52
CA THR A 14 0.96 -4.17 -5.21
C THR A 14 0.01 -5.33 -5.39
N THR A 15 -1.28 -5.05 -5.21
CA THR A 15 -2.35 -6.06 -5.28
C THR A 15 -3.37 -5.77 -6.39
N GLY A 16 -3.18 -4.67 -7.12
CA GLY A 16 -4.17 -4.11 -8.04
C GLY A 16 -4.83 -2.85 -7.49
N GLY A 17 -6.07 -2.61 -7.92
CA GLY A 17 -6.92 -1.54 -7.43
C GLY A 17 -6.78 -0.19 -8.17
N THR A 18 -7.45 0.83 -7.62
CA THR A 18 -7.70 2.13 -8.24
C THR A 18 -6.42 2.88 -8.65
N ILE A 19 -5.33 2.75 -7.89
CA ILE A 19 -4.04 3.37 -8.23
C ILE A 19 -3.52 2.84 -9.59
N GLU A 20 -3.75 1.56 -9.90
CA GLU A 20 -3.29 0.89 -11.11
C GLU A 20 -4.31 0.95 -12.27
N LYS A 21 -5.52 1.49 -12.04
CA LYS A 21 -6.51 1.74 -13.09
C LYS A 21 -6.10 2.94 -13.93
N SER A 22 -5.07 2.77 -14.77
CA SER A 22 -4.80 3.67 -15.88
C SER A 22 -5.74 3.32 -17.03
N TYR A 23 -6.79 4.11 -17.20
CA TYR A 23 -7.61 4.04 -18.41
C TYR A 23 -6.89 4.82 -19.51
N CYS A 24 -6.34 4.12 -20.50
CA CYS A 24 -5.79 4.72 -21.72
C CYS A 24 -6.68 4.29 -22.89
N GLU A 25 -7.64 5.14 -23.29
CA GLU A 25 -8.49 4.90 -24.47
C GLU A 25 -7.73 5.10 -25.80
N SER A 26 -6.59 5.77 -25.80
CA SER A 26 -5.95 6.25 -27.03
C SER A 26 -4.87 5.32 -27.62
N ASP A 27 -4.21 4.48 -26.82
CA ASP A 27 -2.87 3.99 -27.22
C ASP A 27 -2.75 2.48 -27.46
N GLY A 28 -3.79 1.67 -27.20
CA GLY A 28 -3.82 0.23 -27.52
C GLY A 28 -2.66 -0.63 -27.00
N THR A 29 -1.77 -0.06 -26.17
CA THR A 29 -0.51 -0.65 -25.74
C THR A 29 -0.50 -0.69 -24.22
N LEU A 30 -0.56 -1.91 -23.70
CA LEU A 30 -0.39 -2.22 -22.28
C LEU A 30 1.03 -1.84 -21.85
N LYS A 31 1.26 -0.61 -21.41
CA LYS A 31 2.43 -0.34 -20.57
C LYS A 31 2.29 -1.21 -19.32
N ASN A 32 3.35 -1.91 -18.96
CA ASN A 32 3.35 -2.80 -17.81
C ASN A 32 2.95 -2.00 -16.55
N ARG A 33 1.94 -2.44 -15.79
CA ARG A 33 1.30 -1.66 -14.71
C ARG A 33 2.27 -1.25 -13.60
N ALA A 34 3.27 -2.10 -13.32
CA ALA A 34 4.39 -1.77 -12.44
C ALA A 34 5.20 -0.56 -12.92
N SER A 35 5.29 -0.34 -14.24
CA SER A 35 5.90 0.84 -14.85
C SER A 35 5.08 2.10 -14.54
N ILE A 36 3.75 2.02 -14.41
CA ILE A 36 2.93 3.22 -14.16
C ILE A 36 3.14 3.73 -12.74
N ILE A 37 3.15 2.83 -11.75
CA ILE A 37 3.48 3.20 -10.37
C ILE A 37 4.94 3.68 -10.29
N ARG A 38 5.87 2.95 -10.94
CA ARG A 38 7.28 3.33 -10.96
C ARG A 38 7.50 4.70 -11.61
N ASP A 39 6.94 4.93 -12.78
CA ASP A 39 7.23 6.09 -13.64
C ASP A 39 6.35 7.29 -13.32
N GLY A 40 5.13 7.09 -12.78
CA GLY A 40 4.18 8.17 -12.47
C GLY A 40 4.23 8.64 -11.02
N LEU A 41 4.60 7.74 -10.08
CA LEU A 41 4.61 8.04 -8.66
C LEU A 41 6.02 7.98 -8.07
N ILE A 42 6.67 6.82 -8.11
CA ILE A 42 7.95 6.59 -7.43
C ILE A 42 9.05 7.48 -8.01
N SER A 43 9.15 7.59 -9.34
CA SER A 43 10.13 8.43 -10.05
C SER A 43 10.05 9.91 -9.67
N SER A 44 8.86 10.38 -9.28
CA SER A 44 8.61 11.78 -8.90
C SER A 44 9.05 12.11 -7.48
N LEU A 45 9.34 11.09 -6.66
CA LEU A 45 9.76 11.26 -5.27
C LEU A 45 11.29 11.37 -5.18
N ARG A 46 11.77 12.35 -4.42
CA ARG A 46 13.19 12.49 -4.10
C ARG A 46 13.49 11.91 -2.72
N LEU A 47 13.94 10.65 -2.69
CA LEU A 47 14.16 9.87 -1.45
C LEU A 47 15.64 9.50 -1.25
N PRO A 48 16.50 10.40 -0.74
CA PRO A 48 17.95 10.16 -0.65
C PRO A 48 18.38 9.02 0.28
N TYR A 49 17.55 8.69 1.28
CA TYR A 49 17.83 7.66 2.30
C TYR A 49 16.87 6.47 2.24
N THR A 50 16.07 6.36 1.18
CA THR A 50 15.09 5.28 1.03
C THR A 50 15.22 4.67 -0.36
N HIS A 51 15.51 3.37 -0.40
CA HIS A 51 15.41 2.58 -1.62
C HIS A 51 14.02 1.94 -1.67
N LEU A 52 13.37 1.97 -2.83
CA LEU A 52 12.05 1.39 -3.02
C LEU A 52 12.17 0.16 -3.95
N GLU A 53 11.76 -1.00 -3.44
CA GLU A 53 11.62 -2.23 -4.23
C GLU A 53 10.14 -2.51 -4.45
N LEU A 54 9.73 -2.65 -5.72
CA LEU A 54 8.34 -2.91 -6.10
C LEU A 54 8.17 -4.38 -6.49
N GLU A 55 7.19 -5.05 -5.90
CA GLU A 55 6.78 -6.42 -6.23
C GLU A 55 5.25 -6.43 -6.47
N SER A 56 4.81 -6.97 -7.60
CA SER A 56 3.39 -7.20 -7.85
C SER A 56 3.01 -8.57 -7.30
N VAL A 57 2.09 -8.60 -6.35
CA VAL A 57 1.59 -9.82 -5.68
C VAL A 57 0.32 -10.31 -6.35
N LEU A 58 -0.60 -9.37 -6.64
CA LEU A 58 -1.87 -9.63 -7.31
C LEU A 58 -2.16 -8.51 -8.30
N ASN A 59 -3.17 -8.73 -9.12
CA ASN A 59 -3.69 -7.73 -10.05
C ASN A 59 -5.22 -7.85 -10.17
N LYS A 60 -5.91 -7.60 -9.06
CA LYS A 60 -7.37 -7.78 -8.93
C LYS A 60 -8.03 -6.52 -8.38
N ASP A 61 -9.30 -6.30 -8.72
CA ASP A 61 -10.11 -5.32 -8.01
C ASP A 61 -10.35 -5.82 -6.58
N SER A 62 -10.26 -4.93 -5.59
CA SER A 62 -10.48 -5.30 -4.18
C SER A 62 -11.85 -5.95 -3.96
N LEU A 63 -12.88 -5.52 -4.69
CA LEU A 63 -14.23 -6.09 -4.58
C LEU A 63 -14.32 -7.53 -5.08
N GLU A 64 -13.36 -7.97 -5.90
CA GLU A 64 -13.32 -9.34 -6.43
C GLU A 64 -12.41 -10.24 -5.60
N MET A 65 -11.68 -9.72 -4.61
CA MET A 65 -10.73 -10.50 -3.80
C MET A 65 -11.41 -11.46 -2.84
N ASP A 66 -10.97 -12.72 -2.87
CA ASP A 66 -11.38 -13.76 -1.94
C ASP A 66 -10.27 -14.07 -0.90
N ASP A 67 -10.51 -15.05 -0.04
CA ASP A 67 -9.55 -15.41 1.02
C ASP A 67 -8.28 -16.08 0.46
N SER A 68 -8.35 -16.72 -0.71
CA SER A 68 -7.17 -17.27 -1.39
C SER A 68 -6.27 -16.15 -1.92
N ASP A 69 -6.86 -15.05 -2.40
CA ASP A 69 -6.11 -13.84 -2.73
C ASP A 69 -5.45 -13.23 -1.48
N ARG A 70 -6.19 -13.13 -0.37
CA ARG A 70 -5.64 -12.63 0.92
C ARG A 70 -4.52 -13.52 1.46
N ASP A 71 -4.58 -14.82 1.22
CA ASP A 71 -3.53 -15.77 1.59
C ASP A 71 -2.23 -15.52 0.81
N GLN A 72 -2.33 -15.16 -0.47
CA GLN A 72 -1.17 -14.77 -1.27
C GLN A 72 -0.53 -13.48 -0.74
N ILE A 73 -1.35 -12.51 -0.32
CA ILE A 73 -0.88 -11.28 0.33
C ILE A 73 -0.16 -11.61 1.66
N CYS A 74 -0.75 -12.45 2.51
CA CYS A 74 -0.12 -12.90 3.75
C CYS A 74 1.24 -13.58 3.50
N ALA A 75 1.31 -14.45 2.50
CA ALA A 75 2.55 -15.13 2.13
C ALA A 75 3.62 -14.15 1.64
N ALA A 76 3.25 -13.14 0.84
CA ALA A 76 4.17 -12.10 0.39
C ALA A 76 4.68 -11.23 1.54
N ILE A 77 3.81 -10.86 2.49
CA ILE A 77 4.18 -10.14 3.71
C ILE A 77 5.17 -10.97 4.53
N ALA A 78 4.89 -12.25 4.76
CA ALA A 78 5.75 -13.12 5.56
C ALA A 78 7.17 -13.23 4.97
N ARG A 79 7.27 -13.54 3.67
CA ARG A 79 8.57 -13.61 2.95
C ARG A 79 9.33 -12.29 3.00
N THR A 80 8.62 -11.17 2.95
CA THR A 80 9.24 -9.84 2.97
C THR A 80 9.70 -9.46 4.38
N ALA A 81 8.89 -9.75 5.39
CA ALA A 81 9.19 -9.46 6.78
C ALA A 81 10.43 -10.22 7.29
N GLU A 82 10.72 -11.41 6.75
CA GLU A 82 11.96 -12.16 7.03
C GLU A 82 13.23 -11.38 6.67
N LYS A 83 13.15 -10.49 5.68
CA LYS A 83 14.28 -9.63 5.26
C LYS A 83 14.46 -8.39 6.15
N GLY A 84 13.51 -8.11 7.05
CA GLY A 84 13.55 -6.97 7.97
C GLY A 84 13.18 -5.62 7.36
N ASP A 85 12.70 -5.60 6.11
CA ASP A 85 12.33 -4.37 5.42
C ASP A 85 10.87 -3.96 5.76
N PRO A 86 10.59 -2.68 6.08
CA PRO A 86 9.23 -2.18 6.18
C PRO A 86 8.46 -2.37 4.87
N ILE A 87 7.14 -2.58 5.00
CA ILE A 87 6.27 -2.96 3.90
C ILE A 87 5.18 -1.90 3.71
N VAL A 88 5.01 -1.44 2.47
CA VAL A 88 3.85 -0.67 2.04
C VAL A 88 3.05 -1.52 1.05
N ILE A 89 1.76 -1.64 1.26
CA ILE A 89 0.87 -2.43 0.39
C ILE A 89 -0.06 -1.47 -0.33
N LEU A 90 0.04 -1.43 -1.66
CA LEU A 90 -0.90 -0.72 -2.52
C LEU A 90 -2.09 -1.62 -2.80
N HIS A 91 -3.26 -1.19 -2.34
CA HIS A 91 -4.48 -1.99 -2.36
C HIS A 91 -5.69 -1.15 -2.78
N GLY A 92 -6.69 -1.80 -3.38
CA GLY A 92 -7.99 -1.17 -3.65
C GLY A 92 -8.71 -0.81 -2.34
N THR A 93 -9.37 0.35 -2.28
CA THR A 93 -9.86 0.88 -1.00
C THR A 93 -11.07 0.15 -0.46
N ASP A 94 -11.89 -0.47 -1.30
CA ASP A 94 -13.18 -1.08 -0.90
C ASP A 94 -13.05 -2.18 0.14
N THR A 95 -12.06 -3.06 0.00
CA THR A 95 -11.85 -4.17 0.95
C THR A 95 -10.52 -4.07 1.68
N MET A 96 -9.86 -2.91 1.67
CA MET A 96 -8.52 -2.75 2.27
C MET A 96 -8.52 -3.06 3.76
N SER A 97 -9.50 -2.56 4.52
CA SER A 97 -9.61 -2.86 5.97
C SER A 97 -9.87 -4.34 6.21
N VAL A 98 -10.72 -4.97 5.39
CA VAL A 98 -11.00 -6.41 5.46
C VAL A 98 -9.73 -7.23 5.22
N THR A 99 -8.96 -6.89 4.19
CA THR A 99 -7.68 -7.58 3.91
C THR A 99 -6.67 -7.35 5.03
N ALA A 100 -6.56 -6.13 5.57
CA ALA A 100 -5.65 -5.83 6.67
C ALA A 100 -6.02 -6.60 7.95
N ASP A 101 -7.31 -6.64 8.32
CA ASP A 101 -7.81 -7.41 9.45
C ASP A 101 -7.57 -8.92 9.25
N TYR A 102 -7.77 -9.43 8.04
CA TYR A 102 -7.48 -10.83 7.70
C TYR A 102 -5.99 -11.17 7.90
N CYS A 103 -5.09 -10.33 7.38
CA CYS A 103 -3.65 -10.51 7.56
C CYS A 103 -3.27 -10.46 9.05
N HIS A 104 -3.81 -9.50 9.80
CA HIS A 104 -3.59 -9.40 11.25
C HIS A 104 -4.08 -10.66 11.98
N ALA A 105 -5.30 -11.12 11.70
CA ALA A 105 -5.87 -12.31 12.33
C ALA A 105 -5.06 -13.58 12.02
N LYS A 106 -4.55 -13.71 10.79
CA LYS A 106 -3.81 -14.89 10.35
C LYS A 106 -2.36 -14.91 10.82
N MET A 107 -1.70 -13.76 10.88
CA MET A 107 -0.25 -13.66 11.10
C MET A 107 0.13 -13.14 12.50
N GLY A 108 -0.82 -12.54 13.24
CA GLY A 108 -0.53 -11.78 14.45
C GLY A 108 0.31 -10.54 14.15
N THR A 109 1.09 -10.06 15.12
CA THR A 109 1.93 -8.86 14.93
C THR A 109 3.19 -9.21 14.11
N PRO A 110 3.41 -8.58 12.95
CA PRO A 110 4.63 -8.79 12.16
C PRO A 110 5.86 -8.19 12.86
N LYS A 111 7.06 -8.64 12.47
CA LYS A 111 8.34 -8.11 12.99
C LYS A 111 8.75 -6.77 12.37
N VAL A 112 8.06 -6.34 11.33
CA VAL A 112 8.28 -5.07 10.60
C VAL A 112 6.96 -4.31 10.49
N PRO A 113 6.99 -2.99 10.26
CA PRO A 113 5.78 -2.23 9.90
C PRO A 113 5.19 -2.72 8.58
N VAL A 114 3.87 -2.92 8.55
CA VAL A 114 3.10 -3.23 7.34
C VAL A 114 1.98 -2.20 7.20
N VAL A 115 2.10 -1.33 6.20
CA VAL A 115 1.20 -0.19 6.00
C VAL A 115 0.42 -0.37 4.70
N PHE A 116 -0.88 -0.60 4.81
CA PHE A 116 -1.81 -0.59 3.69
C PHE A 116 -2.15 0.84 3.29
N THR A 117 -2.22 1.09 1.99
CA THR A 117 -2.67 2.37 1.43
C THR A 117 -3.26 2.18 0.04
N GLY A 118 -3.88 3.23 -0.48
CA GLY A 118 -4.57 3.22 -1.77
C GLY A 118 -4.94 4.63 -2.20
N ALA A 119 -5.89 4.74 -3.12
CA ALA A 119 -6.41 6.03 -3.56
C ALA A 119 -7.89 5.92 -3.85
N MET A 120 -8.63 6.99 -3.55
CA MET A 120 -10.03 7.14 -3.95
C MET A 120 -10.12 7.46 -5.45
N LYS A 121 -9.14 8.17 -5.99
CA LYS A 121 -9.08 8.56 -7.41
C LYS A 121 -7.88 7.93 -8.11
N PRO A 122 -8.04 7.37 -9.33
CA PRO A 122 -6.93 6.77 -10.06
C PRO A 122 -5.77 7.75 -10.31
N MET A 123 -4.54 7.24 -10.36
CA MET A 123 -3.32 8.06 -10.48
C MET A 123 -3.28 8.95 -11.73
N GLY A 124 -4.02 8.59 -12.80
CA GLY A 124 -4.07 9.36 -14.04
C GLY A 124 -4.83 10.70 -13.95
N PHE A 125 -5.54 10.96 -12.85
CA PHE A 125 -6.29 12.19 -12.64
C PHE A 125 -5.42 13.25 -11.94
N ILE A 126 -5.54 14.51 -12.37
CA ILE A 126 -4.76 15.63 -11.81
C ILE A 126 -5.03 15.86 -10.32
N ASP A 127 -6.22 15.52 -9.86
CA ASP A 127 -6.71 15.64 -8.49
C ASP A 127 -6.67 14.29 -7.74
N SER A 128 -5.84 13.35 -8.19
CA SER A 128 -5.63 12.07 -7.53
C SER A 128 -4.95 12.22 -6.17
N ASP A 129 -5.50 11.53 -5.17
CA ASP A 129 -4.96 11.39 -3.82
C ASP A 129 -3.84 10.32 -3.72
N ALA A 130 -3.57 9.58 -4.80
CA ALA A 130 -2.60 8.48 -4.79
C ALA A 130 -1.19 8.92 -4.37
N ARG A 131 -0.74 10.08 -4.86
CA ARG A 131 0.60 10.58 -4.51
C ARG A 131 0.71 10.94 -3.04
N GLN A 132 -0.30 11.60 -2.52
CA GLN A 132 -0.38 11.97 -1.11
C GLN A 132 -0.35 10.70 -0.24
N ASN A 133 -1.30 9.80 -0.44
CA ASN A 133 -1.46 8.61 0.40
C ASN A 133 -0.23 7.70 0.39
N VAL A 134 0.42 7.51 -0.77
CA VAL A 134 1.65 6.70 -0.84
C VAL A 134 2.82 7.38 -0.14
N THR A 135 2.97 8.71 -0.28
CA THR A 135 4.03 9.45 0.42
C THR A 135 3.85 9.35 1.94
N GLU A 136 2.61 9.49 2.41
CA GLU A 136 2.24 9.33 3.82
C GLU A 136 2.51 7.90 4.31
N ALA A 137 2.17 6.88 3.52
CA ALA A 137 2.42 5.48 3.86
C ALA A 137 3.92 5.15 3.96
N LEU A 138 4.74 5.68 3.03
CA LEU A 138 6.20 5.53 3.08
C LEU A 138 6.79 6.16 4.33
N LEU A 139 6.29 7.34 4.73
CA LEU A 139 6.70 8.00 5.97
C LEU A 139 6.25 7.19 7.19
N ALA A 140 4.99 6.74 7.22
CA ALA A 140 4.43 5.94 8.31
C ALA A 140 5.24 4.66 8.52
N ALA A 141 5.59 3.94 7.46
CA ALA A 141 6.39 2.71 7.52
C ALA A 141 7.79 2.90 8.15
N ARG A 142 8.30 4.14 8.21
CA ARG A 142 9.58 4.48 8.87
C ARG A 142 9.43 4.89 10.34
N LEU A 143 8.23 5.30 10.76
CA LEU A 143 7.99 5.91 12.07
C LEU A 143 7.27 4.99 13.05
N VAL A 144 6.35 4.16 12.54
CA VAL A 144 5.53 3.29 13.39
C VAL A 144 6.31 2.05 13.84
N GLN A 145 5.89 1.48 14.97
CA GLN A 145 6.42 0.21 15.46
C GLN A 145 5.91 -0.96 14.60
N PRO A 146 6.57 -2.13 14.64
CA PRO A 146 6.07 -3.33 13.96
C PRO A 146 4.59 -3.60 14.25
N GLY A 147 3.81 -3.85 13.21
CA GLY A 147 2.35 -3.90 13.28
C GLY A 147 1.70 -3.69 11.91
N PHE A 148 0.38 -3.90 11.88
CA PHE A 148 -0.45 -3.62 10.71
C PHE A 148 -1.13 -2.25 10.84
N TYR A 149 -1.11 -1.49 9.76
CA TYR A 149 -1.68 -0.14 9.72
C TYR A 149 -2.36 0.15 8.39
N ILE A 150 -3.29 1.11 8.39
CA ILE A 150 -3.76 1.81 7.19
C ILE A 150 -3.26 3.25 7.26
N ALA A 151 -2.60 3.73 6.21
CA ALA A 151 -2.25 5.15 6.04
C ALA A 151 -3.09 5.77 4.91
N PHE A 152 -3.90 6.77 5.25
CA PHE A 152 -4.83 7.40 4.31
C PHE A 152 -5.19 8.82 4.76
N HIS A 153 -5.16 9.78 3.83
CA HIS A 153 -5.55 11.19 4.05
C HIS A 153 -4.99 11.81 5.35
N ASN A 154 -3.66 11.82 5.50
CA ASN A 154 -2.90 12.34 6.66
C ASN A 154 -3.17 11.63 7.99
N ARG A 155 -3.70 10.40 7.97
CA ARG A 155 -3.96 9.62 9.18
C ARG A 155 -3.35 8.24 9.06
N VAL A 156 -2.88 7.71 10.19
CA VAL A 156 -2.40 6.33 10.32
C VAL A 156 -3.25 5.64 11.36
N PHE A 157 -3.89 4.54 10.97
CA PHE A 157 -4.77 3.76 11.81
C PHE A 157 -4.14 2.40 12.12
N PRO A 158 -4.01 1.99 13.39
CA PRO A 158 -3.63 0.63 13.72
C PRO A 158 -4.72 -0.35 13.29
N ILE A 159 -4.32 -1.59 12.99
CA ILE A 159 -5.20 -2.70 12.66
C ILE A 159 -5.05 -3.79 13.72
N PRO A 160 -6.16 -4.30 14.29
CA PRO A 160 -7.56 -3.93 14.00
C PRO A 160 -7.92 -2.53 14.54
N GLY A 161 -9.06 -1.99 14.10
CA GLY A 161 -9.58 -0.70 14.60
C GLY A 161 -9.72 0.39 13.53
N ALA A 162 -9.78 0.02 12.25
CA ALA A 162 -10.05 0.96 11.16
C ALA A 162 -11.08 0.39 10.17
N ARG A 163 -11.91 1.26 9.60
CA ARG A 163 -12.85 0.89 8.52
C ARG A 163 -12.95 1.97 7.45
N LYS A 164 -13.42 1.58 6.26
CA LYS A 164 -13.77 2.54 5.20
C LYS A 164 -15.01 3.34 5.61
N ASN A 165 -14.93 4.66 5.54
CA ASN A 165 -16.05 5.59 5.61
C ASN A 165 -16.44 5.97 4.18
N LEU A 166 -17.56 5.40 3.72
CA LEU A 166 -18.07 5.61 2.36
C LEU A 166 -18.61 7.04 2.16
N GLU A 167 -19.22 7.63 3.18
CA GLU A 167 -19.82 8.97 3.12
C GLU A 167 -18.75 10.05 3.03
N ALA A 168 -17.69 9.94 3.85
CA ALA A 168 -16.56 10.87 3.84
C ALA A 168 -15.49 10.53 2.79
N GLY A 169 -15.62 9.40 2.08
CA GLY A 169 -14.64 8.96 1.08
C GLY A 169 -13.23 8.76 1.66
N THR A 170 -13.13 8.15 2.86
CA THR A 170 -11.86 8.01 3.58
C THR A 170 -11.88 6.80 4.53
N PHE A 171 -10.93 6.74 5.48
CA PHE A 171 -10.89 5.76 6.57
C PHE A 171 -11.08 6.43 7.93
N GLU A 172 -11.67 5.69 8.86
CA GLU A 172 -11.89 6.14 10.22
C GLU A 172 -11.64 5.04 11.25
N ALA A 173 -11.39 5.45 12.50
CA ALA A 173 -11.21 4.53 13.62
C ALA A 173 -12.57 3.96 14.07
N VAL A 174 -12.55 2.73 14.59
CA VAL A 174 -13.71 2.01 15.16
C VAL A 174 -13.46 1.54 16.57
#